data_AF-A0A0N5CKM1-F1
#
_entry.id   AF-A0A0N5CKM1-F1
#
_cell.length_a   1.000
_cell.length_b   1.000
_cell.length_c   1.000
_cell.angle_alpha   90.00
_cell.angle_beta   90.00
_cell.angle_gamma   90.00
#
_symmetry.space_group_name_H-M   'P 1'
#
loop_
_entity.id
_entity.type
_entity.pdbx_description
1 polymer ?
#
loop_
_entity_poly.entity_id
_entity_poly.type
_entity_poly.pdbx_seq_one_letter_code
_entity_poly.pdbx_strand_id
1 'polypeptide(L)'
;NIPGKEKEAVKFAGENFVRYTGEVVQANEAQVFAWQARCKGIDVHALAEPTKLEAMKKEYEQQKVGAKDEQKSKLLEKYGGEEHLCAPPKELLLAQTENYVEYNRKGKVIKGEERSVIRSRYEEDKYINNHTTVWGSYWDSGQWGYACCHSFLRNSYCIGEAGKAKKSVITEIDTVPRSTSTDLCVKQDNNEIKTEDDLKESNSSSDDESSLSSSDSEVDPDIQLQMERERQCELQRVERDERRRKKRKEKRKRQKERRDKKKNLLNSSKNGNNDDISDNVEDEPKKELEKAIKKVNKDWEDAEESIQLGDRKRRYNSSYSINAPTEAEMEAYKLTAIHANDPMAAFMLEKRQKKHVKKD
;
A
#
# COMPACT_ATOMS: atom_id res chain seq x y z
N ASN A 1 -19.00 -7.40 -12.56
CA ASN A 1 -18.67 -7.79 -11.17
C ASN A 1 -19.96 -8.02 -10.40
N ILE A 2 -20.38 -9.27 -10.26
CA ILE A 2 -21.61 -9.65 -9.55
C ILE A 2 -21.33 -9.57 -8.05
N PRO A 3 -22.00 -8.70 -7.28
CA PRO A 3 -21.84 -8.64 -5.83
C PRO A 3 -22.56 -9.84 -5.19
N GLY A 4 -21.86 -10.61 -4.33
CA GLY A 4 -22.50 -11.65 -3.50
C GLY A 4 -21.97 -13.08 -3.63
N LYS A 5 -20.84 -13.33 -4.29
CA LYS A 5 -20.13 -14.62 -4.13
C LYS A 5 -18.94 -14.40 -3.19
N GLU A 6 -19.03 -14.91 -1.97
CA GLU A 6 -17.86 -15.33 -1.22
C GLU A 6 -17.02 -16.15 -2.21
N LYS A 7 -15.92 -15.58 -2.71
CA LYS A 7 -15.20 -16.11 -3.89
C LYS A 7 -14.66 -17.54 -3.68
N GLU A 8 -14.68 -18.00 -2.44
CA GLU A 8 -14.22 -19.31 -1.99
C GLU A 8 -15.37 -20.32 -1.75
N ALA A 9 -16.63 -19.88 -1.63
CA ALA A 9 -17.74 -20.74 -1.15
C ALA A 9 -18.58 -21.38 -2.27
N VAL A 10 -18.46 -20.93 -3.52
CA VAL A 10 -19.21 -21.55 -4.63
C VAL A 10 -18.43 -22.76 -5.16
N LYS A 11 -18.61 -23.91 -4.50
CA LYS A 11 -18.05 -25.22 -4.91
C LYS A 11 -18.33 -25.56 -6.38
N PHE A 12 -19.39 -25.00 -6.97
CA PHE A 12 -19.76 -25.22 -8.35
C PHE A 12 -20.31 -23.94 -8.98
N ALA A 13 -19.55 -23.34 -9.91
CA ALA A 13 -19.94 -22.14 -10.66
C ALA A 13 -20.49 -22.46 -12.06
N GLY A 14 -20.88 -23.72 -12.30
CA GLY A 14 -21.25 -24.25 -13.61
C GLY A 14 -20.06 -24.85 -14.36
N GLU A 15 -20.32 -25.82 -15.23
CA GLU A 15 -19.26 -26.50 -16.01
C GLU A 15 -18.59 -25.57 -17.03
N ASN A 16 -19.35 -24.64 -17.62
CA ASN A 16 -18.80 -23.69 -18.60
C ASN A 16 -17.69 -22.81 -18.04
N PHE A 17 -17.73 -22.52 -16.73
CA PHE A 17 -16.65 -21.81 -16.05
C PHE A 17 -15.37 -22.66 -16.02
N VAL A 18 -15.48 -23.95 -15.70
CA VAL A 18 -14.33 -24.86 -15.59
C VAL A 18 -13.72 -25.20 -16.95
N ARG A 19 -14.54 -25.32 -18.00
CA ARG A 19 -14.12 -25.74 -19.35
C ARG A 19 -13.03 -24.85 -19.97
N TYR A 20 -13.01 -23.56 -19.64
CA TYR A 20 -12.01 -22.61 -20.16
C TYR A 20 -10.98 -22.17 -19.12
N THR A 21 -10.85 -22.92 -18.03
CA THR A 21 -9.83 -22.64 -17.00
C THR A 21 -8.62 -23.55 -17.16
N GLY A 22 -7.45 -23.09 -16.71
CA GLY A 22 -6.21 -23.87 -16.72
C GLY A 22 -5.58 -23.99 -18.12
N GLU A 23 -5.07 -25.17 -18.43
CA GLU A 23 -4.25 -25.47 -19.61
C GLU A 23 -4.99 -25.30 -20.94
N VAL A 24 -6.33 -25.39 -20.93
CA VAL A 24 -7.16 -25.19 -22.12
C VAL A 24 -6.93 -23.81 -22.73
N VAL A 25 -6.69 -22.78 -21.91
CA VAL A 25 -6.37 -21.42 -22.40
C VAL A 25 -5.06 -21.43 -23.18
N GLN A 26 -4.02 -22.09 -22.66
CA GLN A 26 -2.71 -22.14 -23.30
C GLN A 26 -2.74 -22.91 -24.63
N ALA A 27 -3.51 -24.01 -24.69
CA ALA A 27 -3.73 -24.76 -25.91
C ALA A 27 -4.47 -23.93 -26.98
N ASN A 28 -5.50 -23.19 -26.58
CA ASN A 28 -6.24 -22.30 -27.48
C ASN A 28 -5.33 -21.16 -27.99
N GLU A 29 -4.51 -20.56 -27.13
CA GLU A 29 -3.52 -19.56 -27.52
C GLU A 29 -2.47 -20.12 -28.50
N ALA A 30 -2.00 -21.34 -28.27
CA ALA A 30 -1.08 -22.03 -29.16
C ALA A 30 -1.70 -22.26 -30.54
N GLN A 31 -2.98 -22.63 -30.61
CA GLN A 31 -3.70 -22.76 -31.87
C GLN A 31 -3.85 -21.43 -32.61
N VAL A 32 -4.19 -20.35 -31.90
CA VAL A 32 -4.26 -19.00 -32.48
C VAL A 32 -2.88 -18.56 -32.99
N PHE A 33 -1.81 -18.84 -32.25
CA PHE A 33 -0.44 -18.57 -32.67
C PHE A 33 -0.08 -19.34 -33.95
N ALA A 34 -0.45 -20.63 -34.05
CA ALA A 34 -0.27 -21.44 -35.26
C ALA A 34 -0.96 -20.80 -36.48
N TRP A 35 -2.21 -20.36 -36.33
CA TRP A 35 -2.94 -19.70 -37.42
C TRP A 35 -2.30 -18.38 -37.85
N GLN A 36 -1.83 -17.58 -36.89
CA GLN A 36 -1.13 -16.34 -37.19
C GLN A 36 0.22 -16.58 -37.89
N ALA A 37 0.98 -17.58 -37.44
CA ALA A 37 2.23 -17.98 -38.05
C ALA A 37 2.01 -18.43 -39.50
N ARG A 38 0.96 -19.24 -39.74
CA ARG A 38 0.58 -19.69 -41.07
C ARG A 38 0.20 -18.54 -41.99
N CYS A 39 -0.55 -17.54 -41.51
CA CYS A 39 -0.84 -16.34 -42.28
C CYS A 39 0.42 -15.52 -42.62
N LYS A 40 1.46 -15.59 -41.79
CA LYS A 40 2.78 -14.96 -42.05
C LYS A 40 3.68 -15.81 -42.96
N GLY A 41 3.24 -17.00 -43.38
CA GLY A 41 3.99 -17.91 -44.25
C GLY A 41 4.86 -18.94 -43.51
N ILE A 42 4.81 -18.99 -42.18
CA ILE A 42 5.51 -19.99 -41.37
C ILE A 42 4.52 -21.12 -41.07
N ASP A 43 4.66 -22.26 -41.75
CA ASP A 43 3.75 -23.39 -41.54
C ASP A 43 4.14 -24.21 -40.31
N VAL A 44 3.34 -24.07 -39.25
CA VAL A 44 3.47 -24.79 -37.99
C VAL A 44 2.06 -25.15 -37.52
N HIS A 45 1.87 -26.39 -37.08
CA HIS A 45 0.55 -26.91 -36.70
C HIS A 45 0.51 -27.37 -35.24
N ALA A 46 -0.48 -26.92 -34.49
CA ALA A 46 -0.59 -27.20 -33.05
C ALA A 46 -0.69 -28.71 -32.71
N LEU A 47 -1.45 -29.48 -33.49
CA LEU A 47 -1.61 -30.92 -33.25
C LEU A 47 -0.52 -31.80 -33.89
N ALA A 48 0.09 -31.37 -35.01
CA ALA A 48 1.03 -32.20 -35.74
C ALA A 48 2.47 -31.96 -35.27
N GLU A 49 2.79 -30.70 -34.93
CA GLU A 49 4.12 -30.26 -34.50
C GLU A 49 4.04 -29.47 -33.17
N PRO A 50 3.54 -30.07 -32.08
CA PRO A 50 3.29 -29.34 -30.82
C PRO A 50 4.58 -28.77 -30.19
N THR A 51 5.68 -29.54 -30.21
CA THR A 51 6.95 -29.13 -29.60
C THR A 51 7.63 -27.98 -30.33
N LYS A 52 7.62 -28.03 -31.67
CA LYS A 52 8.12 -26.96 -32.53
C LYS A 52 7.31 -25.69 -32.35
N LEU A 53 5.97 -25.81 -32.28
CA LEU A 53 5.10 -24.66 -32.01
C LEU A 53 5.41 -24.04 -30.65
N GLU A 54 5.53 -24.86 -29.60
CA GLU A 54 5.80 -24.39 -28.26
C GLU A 54 7.14 -23.65 -28.17
N ALA A 55 8.20 -24.18 -28.79
CA ALA A 55 9.50 -23.51 -28.87
C ALA A 55 9.38 -22.13 -29.54
N MET A 56 8.73 -22.09 -30.71
CA MET A 56 8.50 -20.84 -31.46
C MET A 56 7.63 -19.85 -30.66
N LYS A 57 6.63 -20.33 -29.90
CA LYS A 57 5.79 -19.50 -29.03
C LYS A 57 6.62 -18.88 -27.89
N LYS A 58 7.49 -19.66 -27.24
CA LYS A 58 8.39 -19.18 -26.16
C LYS A 58 9.35 -18.11 -26.66
N GLU A 59 9.99 -18.35 -27.81
CA GLU A 59 10.88 -17.37 -28.43
C GLU A 59 10.13 -16.08 -28.79
N TYR A 60 8.92 -16.21 -29.35
CA TYR A 60 8.07 -15.06 -29.65
C TYR A 60 7.65 -14.28 -28.40
N GLU A 61 7.35 -14.95 -27.28
CA GLU A 61 7.02 -14.29 -26.03
C GLU A 61 8.21 -13.52 -25.45
N GLN A 62 9.41 -14.09 -25.49
CA GLN A 62 10.65 -13.40 -25.09
C GLN A 62 10.89 -12.16 -25.95
N GLN A 63 10.78 -12.29 -27.27
CA GLN A 63 10.91 -11.15 -28.20
C GLN A 63 9.81 -10.12 -28.00
N LYS A 64 8.57 -10.53 -27.67
CA LYS A 64 7.46 -9.63 -27.36
C LYS A 64 7.68 -8.86 -26.05
N VAL A 65 8.27 -9.49 -25.03
CA VAL A 65 8.68 -8.80 -23.80
C VAL A 65 9.78 -7.80 -24.12
N GLY A 66 10.83 -8.22 -24.83
CA GLY A 66 11.90 -7.31 -25.28
C GLY A 66 11.37 -6.13 -26.10
N ALA A 67 10.50 -6.37 -27.08
CA ALA A 67 9.89 -5.32 -27.89
C ALA A 67 9.00 -4.36 -27.07
N LYS A 68 8.32 -4.86 -26.03
CA LYS A 68 7.57 -3.99 -25.10
C LYS A 68 8.51 -3.12 -24.29
N ASP A 69 9.64 -3.65 -23.85
CA ASP A 69 10.62 -2.89 -23.06
C ASP A 69 11.38 -1.87 -23.94
N GLU A 70 11.66 -2.21 -25.20
CA GLU A 70 12.11 -1.26 -26.22
C GLU A 70 11.08 -0.17 -26.51
N GLN A 71 9.79 -0.51 -26.57
CA GLN A 71 8.73 0.49 -26.74
C GLN A 71 8.61 1.40 -25.52
N LYS A 72 8.73 0.86 -24.31
CA LYS A 72 8.74 1.64 -23.06
C LYS A 72 9.94 2.58 -23.01
N SER A 73 11.15 2.10 -23.32
CA SER A 73 12.36 2.93 -23.36
C SER A 73 12.25 4.04 -24.42
N LYS A 74 11.82 3.72 -25.65
CA LYS A 74 11.54 4.73 -26.70
C LYS A 74 10.50 5.77 -26.25
N LEU A 75 9.51 5.36 -25.46
CA LEU A 75 8.50 6.27 -24.92
C LEU A 75 9.10 7.14 -23.81
N LEU A 76 9.91 6.58 -22.92
CA LEU A 76 10.62 7.30 -21.87
C LEU A 76 11.62 8.32 -22.44
N GLU A 77 12.36 7.97 -23.49
CA GLU A 77 13.28 8.88 -24.18
C GLU A 77 12.54 10.07 -24.81
N LYS A 78 11.36 9.84 -25.39
CA LYS A 78 10.57 10.88 -26.06
C LYS A 78 9.85 11.82 -25.11
N TYR A 79 9.33 11.28 -24.01
CA TYR A 79 8.44 12.02 -23.11
C TYR A 79 9.08 12.33 -21.75
N GLY A 80 10.25 11.77 -21.45
CA GLY A 80 10.89 11.88 -20.13
C GLY A 80 10.12 11.15 -19.04
N GLY A 81 10.55 11.31 -17.78
CA GLY A 81 9.84 10.79 -16.61
C GLY A 81 10.39 9.50 -16.00
N GLU A 82 11.61 9.10 -16.34
CA GLU A 82 12.32 7.98 -15.68
C GLU A 82 12.43 8.20 -14.16
N GLU A 83 12.62 9.45 -13.73
CA GLU A 83 12.67 9.87 -12.32
C GLU A 83 11.40 9.50 -11.52
N HIS A 84 10.25 9.33 -12.19
CA HIS A 84 8.98 8.97 -11.57
C HIS A 84 8.69 7.46 -11.60
N LEU A 85 9.52 6.65 -12.27
CA LEU A 85 9.39 5.20 -12.26
C LEU A 85 9.96 4.58 -10.98
N CYS A 86 11.04 5.15 -10.47
CA CYS A 86 11.57 4.79 -9.16
C CYS A 86 10.70 5.45 -8.10
N ALA A 87 9.78 4.69 -7.51
CA ALA A 87 9.04 5.16 -6.35
C ALA A 87 10.06 5.57 -5.26
N PRO A 88 10.08 6.83 -4.81
CA PRO A 88 11.00 7.25 -3.77
C PRO A 88 10.75 6.43 -2.50
N PRO A 89 11.75 6.28 -1.63
CA PRO A 89 11.61 5.48 -0.42
C PRO A 89 10.36 5.91 0.36
N LYS A 90 9.62 4.93 0.90
CA LYS A 90 8.29 5.14 1.51
C LYS A 90 8.30 6.22 2.60
N GLU A 91 9.42 6.38 3.30
CA GLU A 91 9.64 7.41 4.31
C GLU A 91 9.46 8.83 3.74
N LEU A 92 9.97 9.09 2.53
CA LEU A 92 9.80 10.37 1.85
C LEU A 92 8.39 10.55 1.29
N LEU A 93 7.74 9.47 0.86
CA LEU A 93 6.35 9.53 0.35
C LEU A 93 5.33 9.88 1.43
N LEU A 94 5.51 9.34 2.64
CA LEU A 94 4.59 9.57 3.76
C LEU A 94 4.90 10.88 4.50
N ALA A 95 6.01 11.55 4.17
CA ALA A 95 6.52 12.76 4.84
C ALA A 95 6.61 12.64 6.37
N GLN A 96 6.62 11.41 6.88
CA GLN A 96 6.77 11.11 8.30
C GLN A 96 8.26 10.93 8.54
N THR A 97 8.87 11.90 9.21
CA THR A 97 10.28 11.83 9.65
C THR A 97 10.46 10.96 10.90
N GLU A 98 9.35 10.51 11.50
CA GLU A 98 9.35 9.78 12.76
C GLU A 98 8.75 8.39 12.56
N ASN A 99 9.59 7.36 12.69
CA ASN A 99 9.13 5.99 12.81
C ASN A 99 8.57 5.79 14.22
N TYR A 100 7.24 5.73 14.35
CA TYR A 100 6.58 5.52 15.64
C TYR A 100 6.85 4.11 16.15
N VAL A 101 7.61 3.95 17.24
CA VAL A 101 7.94 2.65 17.84
C VAL A 101 7.32 2.55 19.24
N GLU A 102 6.40 1.61 19.44
CA GLU A 102 5.81 1.34 20.75
C GLU A 102 6.68 0.35 21.54
N TYR A 103 7.21 0.77 22.68
CA TYR A 103 7.92 -0.12 23.60
C TYR A 103 6.98 -0.67 24.67
N ASN A 104 7.15 -1.95 24.99
CA ASN A 104 6.56 -2.57 26.16
C ASN A 104 7.23 -2.04 27.43
N ARG A 105 6.61 -2.22 28.61
CA ARG A 105 7.19 -1.84 29.92
C ARG A 105 8.60 -2.42 30.17
N LYS A 106 8.93 -3.53 29.50
CA LYS A 106 10.25 -4.21 29.55
C LYS A 106 11.24 -3.71 28.48
N GLY A 107 10.90 -2.69 27.69
CA GLY A 107 11.74 -2.14 26.62
C GLY A 107 11.71 -2.92 25.30
N LYS A 108 10.85 -3.93 25.14
CA LYS A 108 10.70 -4.67 23.86
C LYS A 108 9.76 -3.94 22.92
N VAL A 109 10.14 -3.76 21.66
CA VAL A 109 9.28 -3.17 20.62
C VAL A 109 8.05 -4.05 20.36
N ILE A 110 6.86 -3.45 20.33
CA ILE A 110 5.56 -4.10 20.07
C ILE A 110 5.02 -3.70 18.69
N LYS A 111 5.12 -2.42 18.32
CA LYS A 111 4.59 -1.88 17.07
C LYS A 111 5.55 -0.89 16.42
N GLY A 112 5.52 -0.87 15.10
CA GLY A 112 6.04 0.22 14.27
C GLY A 112 7.52 0.13 13.87
N GLU A 113 8.23 -0.88 14.35
CA GLU A 113 9.46 -1.32 13.68
C GLU A 113 9.09 -2.29 12.55
N GLU A 114 9.70 -2.11 11.38
CA GLU A 114 9.59 -3.08 10.29
C GLU A 114 10.05 -4.45 10.79
N ARG A 115 9.29 -5.51 10.49
CA ARG A 115 9.66 -6.85 10.96
C ARG A 115 11.03 -7.19 10.39
N SER A 116 12.03 -7.31 11.27
CA SER A 116 13.35 -7.79 10.90
C SER A 116 13.21 -9.08 10.11
N VAL A 117 13.98 -9.22 9.04
CA VAL A 117 14.06 -10.48 8.28
C VAL A 117 14.39 -11.60 9.26
N ILE A 118 13.55 -12.63 9.29
CA ILE A 118 13.69 -13.76 10.21
C ILE A 118 14.98 -14.49 9.84
N ARG A 119 16.03 -14.32 10.65
CA ARG A 119 17.28 -15.09 10.54
C ARG A 119 17.07 -16.46 11.19
N SER A 120 17.69 -17.50 10.63
CA SER A 120 17.69 -18.82 11.27
C SER A 120 18.54 -18.84 12.55
N ARG A 121 18.50 -19.96 13.28
CA ARG A 121 19.29 -20.17 14.51
C ARG A 121 20.81 -20.11 14.27
N TYR A 122 21.24 -20.35 13.04
CA TYR A 122 22.64 -20.37 12.66
C TYR A 122 23.08 -18.99 12.17
N GLU A 123 24.35 -18.70 12.34
CA GLU A 123 24.93 -17.41 11.94
C GLU A 123 25.01 -17.34 10.41
N GLU A 124 23.99 -16.74 9.81
CA GLU A 124 23.92 -16.44 8.38
C GLU A 124 24.88 -15.32 8.00
N ASP A 125 25.33 -15.29 6.74
CA ASP A 125 26.16 -14.23 6.14
C ASP A 125 27.50 -13.96 6.81
N LYS A 126 28.06 -14.94 7.52
CA LYS A 126 29.46 -14.89 7.97
C LYS A 126 30.39 -15.22 6.82
N TYR A 127 30.90 -14.19 6.17
CA TYR A 127 31.91 -14.36 5.14
C TYR A 127 33.32 -14.40 5.74
N ILE A 128 34.02 -15.51 5.49
CA ILE A 128 35.39 -15.72 5.94
C ILE A 128 36.32 -15.10 4.91
N ASN A 129 37.39 -14.41 5.35
CA ASN A 129 38.51 -13.95 4.50
C ASN A 129 38.10 -13.17 3.22
N ASN A 130 37.23 -12.17 3.38
CA ASN A 130 36.78 -11.22 2.36
C ASN A 130 36.08 -11.86 1.14
N HIS A 131 35.47 -13.03 1.30
CA HIS A 131 34.52 -13.54 0.32
C HIS A 131 33.20 -12.78 0.41
N THR A 132 32.41 -12.74 -0.67
CA THR A 132 31.03 -12.19 -0.64
C THR A 132 29.98 -13.28 -0.50
N THR A 133 30.39 -14.55 -0.46
CA THR A 133 29.50 -15.71 -0.41
C THR A 133 30.01 -16.73 0.60
N VAL A 134 29.11 -17.50 1.20
CA VAL A 134 29.46 -18.52 2.20
C VAL A 134 30.12 -19.73 1.52
N TRP A 135 30.97 -20.46 2.25
CA TRP A 135 31.53 -21.73 1.79
C TRP A 135 30.42 -22.75 1.49
N GLY A 136 30.46 -23.39 0.32
CA GLY A 136 29.40 -24.29 -0.15
C GLY A 136 28.33 -23.60 -1.01
N SER A 137 28.47 -22.29 -1.27
CA SER A 137 27.63 -21.56 -2.23
C SER A 137 27.84 -21.98 -3.69
N TYR A 138 28.92 -22.72 -3.98
CA TYR A 138 29.27 -23.17 -5.31
C TYR A 138 29.69 -24.64 -5.28
N TRP A 139 29.28 -25.40 -6.30
CA TRP A 139 29.58 -26.81 -6.46
C TRP A 139 30.04 -27.06 -7.89
N ASP A 140 31.16 -27.75 -8.03
CA ASP A 140 31.64 -28.21 -9.32
C ASP A 140 32.48 -29.49 -9.14
N SER A 141 32.23 -30.46 -10.00
CA SER A 141 33.04 -31.68 -10.15
C SER A 141 33.38 -32.41 -8.84
N GLY A 142 32.41 -32.51 -7.92
CA GLY A 142 32.59 -33.23 -6.65
C GLY A 142 33.17 -32.40 -5.51
N GLN A 143 33.42 -31.10 -5.72
CA GLN A 143 34.00 -30.20 -4.72
C GLN A 143 33.10 -28.99 -4.44
N TRP A 144 32.97 -28.67 -3.15
CA TRP A 144 32.28 -27.46 -2.68
C TRP A 144 33.27 -26.29 -2.63
N GLY A 145 32.80 -25.10 -2.99
CA GLY A 145 33.61 -23.89 -3.03
C GLY A 145 32.81 -22.62 -2.75
N TYR A 146 33.46 -21.48 -2.98
CA TYR A 146 32.86 -20.14 -2.88
C TYR A 146 32.35 -19.66 -4.23
N ALA A 147 31.10 -19.20 -4.33
CA ALA A 147 30.54 -18.61 -5.55
C ALA A 147 31.18 -17.27 -5.97
N CYS A 148 31.75 -16.50 -5.02
CA CYS A 148 32.44 -15.25 -5.34
C CYS A 148 33.65 -15.46 -6.27
N CYS A 149 34.51 -16.43 -5.92
CA CYS A 149 35.83 -16.62 -6.53
C CYS A 149 36.01 -18.00 -7.22
N HIS A 150 35.00 -18.88 -7.15
CA HIS A 150 35.05 -20.31 -7.56
C HIS A 150 36.23 -21.10 -6.95
N SER A 151 36.75 -20.67 -5.79
CA SER A 151 37.81 -21.37 -5.06
C SER A 151 37.23 -22.55 -4.28
N PHE A 152 37.91 -23.70 -4.39
CA PHE A 152 37.63 -24.93 -3.64
C PHE A 152 38.49 -25.09 -2.38
N LEU A 153 39.16 -24.03 -1.92
CA LEU A 153 39.92 -24.04 -0.68
C LEU A 153 39.18 -23.28 0.41
N ARG A 154 38.73 -24.01 1.44
CA ARG A 154 38.06 -23.42 2.61
C ARG A 154 39.03 -22.47 3.32
N ASN A 155 38.56 -21.29 3.67
CA ASN A 155 39.35 -20.22 4.31
C ASN A 155 40.49 -19.65 3.45
N SER A 156 40.49 -19.85 2.13
CA SER A 156 41.37 -19.05 1.24
C SER A 156 40.92 -17.59 1.21
N TYR A 157 41.84 -16.65 0.98
CA TYR A 157 41.46 -15.26 0.69
C TYR A 157 40.79 -15.17 -0.68
N CYS A 158 39.78 -14.32 -0.83
CA CYS A 158 39.11 -14.18 -2.13
C CYS A 158 40.04 -13.50 -3.15
N ILE A 159 40.08 -14.08 -4.35
CA ILE A 159 40.88 -13.61 -5.50
C ILE A 159 40.05 -12.67 -6.41
N GLY A 160 38.80 -12.38 -6.05
CA GLY A 160 37.81 -11.69 -6.86
C GLY A 160 37.42 -12.42 -8.16
N GLU A 161 36.94 -11.66 -9.14
CA GLU A 161 36.51 -12.15 -10.45
C GLU A 161 37.65 -12.79 -11.27
N ALA A 162 38.90 -12.43 -10.99
CA ALA A 162 40.07 -13.04 -11.63
C ALA A 162 40.16 -14.55 -11.37
N GLY A 163 39.63 -15.04 -10.23
CA GLY A 163 39.55 -16.47 -9.94
C GLY A 163 38.58 -17.21 -10.86
N LYS A 164 37.45 -16.58 -11.20
CA LYS A 164 36.43 -17.15 -12.10
C LYS A 164 36.96 -17.28 -13.53
N ALA A 165 37.60 -16.23 -14.03
CA ALA A 165 38.17 -16.20 -15.38
C ALA A 165 39.31 -17.22 -15.55
N LYS A 166 40.16 -17.40 -14.52
CA LYS A 166 41.21 -18.43 -14.55
C LYS A 166 40.62 -19.84 -14.57
N LYS A 167 39.53 -20.07 -13.84
CA LYS A 167 38.91 -21.39 -13.77
C LYS A 167 38.22 -21.80 -15.07
N SER A 168 37.54 -20.88 -15.76
CA SER A 168 36.95 -21.17 -17.08
C SER A 168 38.00 -21.59 -18.10
N VAL A 169 39.21 -21.03 -18.00
CA VAL A 169 40.35 -21.41 -18.86
C VAL A 169 40.92 -22.79 -18.46
N ILE A 170 40.92 -23.14 -17.17
CA ILE A 170 41.42 -24.43 -16.68
C ILE A 170 40.45 -25.58 -17.01
N THR A 171 39.14 -25.34 -17.00
CA THR A 171 38.14 -26.35 -17.39
C THR A 171 38.25 -26.81 -18.85
N GLU A 172 38.95 -26.05 -19.70
CA GLU A 172 39.23 -26.47 -21.08
C GLU A 172 40.46 -27.38 -21.20
N ILE A 173 41.27 -27.54 -20.14
CA ILE A 173 42.60 -28.17 -20.19
C ILE A 173 42.67 -29.50 -19.42
N ASP A 174 41.77 -29.78 -18.47
CA ASP A 174 41.91 -30.94 -17.58
C ASP A 174 41.14 -32.20 -18.04
N THR A 175 41.73 -32.93 -19.00
CA THR A 175 41.56 -34.39 -19.11
C THR A 175 42.92 -35.05 -18.84
N VAL A 176 43.16 -35.47 -17.59
CA VAL A 176 44.09 -36.53 -17.07
C VAL A 176 44.52 -36.17 -15.63
N PRO A 177 44.46 -37.08 -14.64
CA PRO A 177 44.73 -36.75 -13.24
C PRO A 177 46.15 -37.14 -12.80
N ARG A 178 46.82 -36.31 -11.99
CA ARG A 178 47.79 -36.82 -11.01
C ARG A 178 48.04 -35.88 -9.82
N SER A 179 48.11 -36.55 -8.68
CA SER A 179 48.40 -36.20 -7.29
C SER A 179 49.76 -35.54 -7.00
N THR A 180 49.82 -34.64 -6.02
CA THR A 180 50.46 -34.81 -4.69
C THR A 180 50.70 -33.48 -3.97
N SER A 181 50.65 -33.57 -2.64
CA SER A 181 50.90 -32.61 -1.56
C SER A 181 52.21 -31.81 -1.62
N THR A 182 52.22 -30.59 -1.07
CA THR A 182 53.03 -30.23 0.12
C THR A 182 52.81 -28.77 0.54
N ASP A 183 52.72 -28.58 1.86
CA ASP A 183 52.64 -27.31 2.60
C ASP A 183 53.89 -26.44 2.43
N LEU A 184 53.75 -25.11 2.57
CA LEU A 184 54.72 -24.24 3.26
C LEU A 184 54.03 -22.93 3.70
N CYS A 185 54.50 -22.42 4.84
CA CYS A 185 53.86 -21.45 5.73
C CYS A 185 54.63 -20.10 5.79
N VAL A 186 54.01 -19.10 6.43
CA VAL A 186 54.56 -17.92 7.13
C VAL A 186 54.79 -16.64 6.30
N LYS A 187 54.05 -15.57 6.60
CA LYS A 187 54.50 -14.38 7.40
C LYS A 187 53.35 -13.37 7.59
N GLN A 188 53.07 -13.07 8.85
CA GLN A 188 52.32 -11.89 9.31
C GLN A 188 53.25 -10.68 9.26
N ASP A 189 52.69 -9.49 9.05
CA ASP A 189 53.19 -8.26 9.67
C ASP A 189 52.00 -7.33 9.96
N ASN A 190 51.87 -6.98 11.24
CA ASN A 190 50.97 -5.96 11.78
C ASN A 190 51.59 -4.57 11.58
N ASN A 191 50.77 -3.54 11.42
CA ASN A 191 51.09 -2.18 11.88
C ASN A 191 49.79 -1.40 12.17
N GLU A 192 49.66 -0.94 13.41
CA GLU A 192 48.64 -0.01 13.88
C GLU A 192 49.18 1.44 13.94
N ILE A 193 48.24 2.33 14.26
CA ILE A 193 48.33 3.64 14.94
C ILE A 193 48.58 4.89 14.07
N LYS A 194 47.58 5.78 13.93
CA LYS A 194 47.39 7.00 14.77
C LYS A 194 46.24 7.92 14.33
N THR A 195 45.56 8.39 15.36
CA THR A 195 44.51 9.43 15.50
C THR A 195 45.08 10.84 15.46
N GLU A 196 44.24 11.83 15.13
CA GLU A 196 43.88 13.09 15.87
C GLU A 196 43.68 14.16 14.77
N ASP A 197 42.91 15.25 14.82
CA ASP A 197 41.91 15.88 15.70
C ASP A 197 41.32 17.04 14.84
N ASP A 198 40.08 17.50 15.10
CA ASP A 198 39.79 18.94 15.35
C ASP A 198 38.27 19.24 15.40
N LEU A 199 37.92 19.98 16.47
CA LEU A 199 36.61 20.50 16.86
C LEU A 199 36.32 21.86 16.18
N LYS A 200 35.03 22.18 15.95
CA LYS A 200 34.42 23.47 16.34
C LYS A 200 32.90 23.56 16.09
N GLU A 201 32.26 24.36 16.94
CA GLU A 201 30.84 24.38 17.33
C GLU A 201 29.95 25.37 16.56
N SER A 202 28.63 25.09 16.63
CA SER A 202 27.47 25.96 16.94
C SER A 202 27.13 27.28 16.20
N ASN A 203 25.89 27.29 15.68
CA ASN A 203 24.77 28.26 15.82
C ASN A 203 24.88 29.77 15.46
N SER A 204 23.94 30.20 14.59
CA SER A 204 22.82 31.14 14.87
C SER A 204 22.60 32.24 13.82
N SER A 205 21.33 32.38 13.43
CA SER A 205 20.53 33.56 13.08
C SER A 205 21.19 34.86 12.61
N SER A 206 20.58 35.44 11.58
CA SER A 206 20.35 36.89 11.53
C SER A 206 19.24 37.23 10.54
N ASP A 207 18.19 37.85 11.08
CA ASP A 207 17.10 38.54 10.39
C ASP A 207 17.62 39.85 9.78
N ASP A 208 17.24 40.14 8.53
CA ASP A 208 17.56 41.39 7.83
C ASP A 208 16.43 42.42 8.06
N GLU A 209 16.68 43.34 8.98
CA GLU A 209 15.92 44.56 9.23
C GLU A 209 16.50 45.71 8.38
N SER A 210 15.85 46.03 7.26
CA SER A 210 16.18 47.22 6.46
C SER A 210 15.31 48.40 6.91
N SER A 211 15.93 49.31 7.66
CA SER A 211 15.42 50.62 8.02
C SER A 211 15.52 51.59 6.84
N LEU A 212 14.40 52.19 6.43
CA LEU A 212 14.35 53.27 5.44
C LEU A 212 13.84 54.57 6.06
N SER A 213 14.58 55.64 5.77
CA SER A 213 14.54 56.96 6.36
C SER A 213 13.22 57.70 6.10
N SER A 214 12.71 58.33 7.16
CA SER A 214 11.67 59.34 7.11
C SER A 214 12.23 60.59 6.41
N SER A 215 11.75 60.83 5.19
CA SER A 215 11.96 62.09 4.47
C SER A 215 10.67 62.89 4.58
N ASP A 216 10.75 63.98 5.33
CA ASP A 216 9.69 64.97 5.55
C ASP A 216 9.46 65.74 4.24
N SER A 217 8.29 65.57 3.65
CA SER A 217 7.86 66.30 2.46
C SER A 217 6.38 66.55 2.65
N GLU A 218 6.00 67.81 2.73
CA GLU A 218 4.61 68.24 2.91
C GLU A 218 3.76 67.68 1.76
N VAL A 219 2.91 66.69 2.08
CA VAL A 219 2.08 65.96 1.13
C VAL A 219 0.82 66.79 0.83
N ASP A 220 0.50 66.96 -0.45
CA ASP A 220 -0.74 67.61 -0.92
C ASP A 220 -1.99 67.07 -0.19
N PRO A 221 -2.94 67.95 0.21
CA PRO A 221 -4.08 67.57 1.06
C PRO A 221 -4.99 66.49 0.43
N ASP A 222 -5.01 66.39 -0.89
CA ASP A 222 -5.78 65.38 -1.63
C ASP A 222 -5.19 63.95 -1.51
N ILE A 223 -3.87 63.83 -1.40
CA ILE A 223 -3.18 62.54 -1.23
C ILE A 223 -3.40 62.04 0.21
N GLN A 224 -3.41 62.96 1.18
CA GLN A 224 -3.69 62.66 2.58
C GLN A 224 -5.11 62.11 2.78
N LEU A 225 -6.09 62.70 2.08
CA LEU A 225 -7.48 62.25 2.08
C LEU A 225 -7.67 60.87 1.44
N GLN A 226 -6.90 60.55 0.39
CA GLN A 226 -6.90 59.21 -0.22
C GLN A 226 -6.29 58.16 0.72
N MET A 227 -5.14 58.45 1.34
CA MET A 227 -4.51 57.56 2.33
C MET A 227 -5.43 57.30 3.54
N GLU A 228 -6.14 58.32 4.03
CA GLU A 228 -7.11 58.14 5.12
C GLU A 228 -8.29 57.26 4.71
N ARG A 229 -8.77 57.40 3.47
CA ARG A 229 -9.87 56.59 2.93
C ARG A 229 -9.46 55.13 2.75
N GLU A 230 -8.25 54.88 2.27
CA GLU A 230 -7.66 53.55 2.20
C GLU A 230 -7.49 52.92 3.59
N ARG A 231 -7.01 53.70 4.56
CA ARG A 231 -6.89 53.27 5.96
C ARG A 231 -8.24 52.89 6.56
N GLN A 232 -9.29 53.65 6.28
CA GLN A 232 -10.66 53.34 6.71
C GLN A 232 -11.20 52.07 6.02
N CYS A 233 -10.93 51.88 4.74
CA CYS A 233 -11.28 50.65 4.02
C CYS A 233 -10.55 49.41 4.57
N GLU A 234 -9.26 49.55 4.90
CA GLU A 234 -8.46 48.49 5.52
C GLU A 234 -9.00 48.12 6.91
N LEU A 235 -9.33 49.11 7.74
CA LEU A 235 -9.95 48.89 9.05
C LEU A 235 -11.29 48.15 8.93
N GLN A 236 -12.15 48.52 7.98
CA GLN A 236 -13.41 47.80 7.73
C GLN A 236 -13.18 46.35 7.25
N ARG A 237 -12.11 46.11 6.48
CA ARG A 237 -11.74 44.77 6.00
C ARG A 237 -11.26 43.90 7.18
N VAL A 238 -10.39 44.45 8.03
CA VAL A 238 -9.91 43.78 9.25
C VAL A 238 -11.07 43.50 10.21
N GLU A 239 -11.99 44.44 10.41
CA GLU A 239 -13.17 44.24 11.25
C GLU A 239 -14.09 43.12 10.70
N ARG A 240 -14.27 43.07 9.37
CA ARG A 240 -15.05 42.01 8.70
C ARG A 240 -14.40 40.64 8.88
N ASP A 241 -13.08 40.56 8.78
CA ASP A 241 -12.33 39.30 8.96
C ASP A 241 -12.26 38.88 10.44
N GLU A 242 -12.17 39.82 11.37
CA GLU A 242 -12.37 39.55 12.80
C GLU A 242 -13.76 38.98 13.08
N ARG A 243 -14.82 39.54 12.47
CA ARG A 243 -16.20 39.06 12.62
C ARG A 243 -16.34 37.64 12.08
N ARG A 244 -15.68 37.31 10.96
CA ARG A 244 -15.60 35.95 10.42
C ARG A 244 -14.83 35.00 11.36
N ARG A 245 -13.73 35.46 11.94
CA ARG A 245 -12.91 34.68 12.90
C ARG A 245 -13.67 34.42 14.21
N LYS A 246 -14.40 35.41 14.73
CA LYS A 246 -15.30 35.30 15.90
C LYS A 246 -16.43 34.28 15.64
N LYS A 247 -17.11 34.36 14.48
CA LYS A 247 -18.13 33.36 14.08
C LYS A 247 -17.56 31.94 13.97
N ARG A 248 -16.36 31.76 13.41
CA ARG A 248 -15.67 30.45 13.35
C ARG A 248 -15.33 29.90 14.74
N LYS A 249 -14.82 30.75 15.64
CA LYS A 249 -14.54 30.38 17.04
C LYS A 249 -15.81 29.97 17.78
N GLU A 250 -16.90 30.72 17.61
CA GLU A 250 -18.19 30.41 18.22
C GLU A 250 -18.78 29.08 17.71
N LYS A 251 -18.70 28.82 16.39
CA LYS A 251 -19.14 27.55 15.80
C LYS A 251 -18.35 26.36 16.36
N ARG A 252 -17.03 26.51 16.55
CA ARG A 252 -16.17 25.51 17.21
C ARG A 252 -16.57 25.29 18.67
N LYS A 253 -16.85 26.36 19.42
CA LYS A 253 -17.30 26.27 20.83
C LYS A 253 -18.64 25.54 20.94
N ARG A 254 -19.64 25.88 20.12
CA ARG A 254 -20.93 25.18 20.05
C ARG A 254 -20.78 23.69 19.70
N GLN A 255 -19.87 23.35 18.77
CA GLN A 255 -19.60 21.94 18.46
C GLN A 255 -18.95 21.18 19.61
N LYS A 256 -18.04 21.81 20.35
CA LYS A 256 -17.42 21.23 21.54
C LYS A 256 -18.47 21.00 22.65
N GLU A 257 -19.31 21.98 22.92
CA GLU A 257 -20.42 21.84 23.89
C GLU A 257 -21.41 20.73 23.51
N ARG A 258 -21.73 20.56 22.22
CA ARG A 258 -22.58 19.43 21.77
C ARG A 258 -21.89 18.08 21.98
N ARG A 259 -20.58 17.98 21.74
CA ARG A 259 -19.80 16.77 22.01
C ARG A 259 -19.73 16.46 23.51
N ASP A 260 -19.52 17.47 24.34
CA ASP A 260 -19.42 17.32 25.79
C ASP A 260 -20.78 16.97 26.40
N LYS A 261 -21.89 17.57 25.94
CA LYS A 261 -23.26 17.16 26.29
C LYS A 261 -23.54 15.70 25.89
N LYS A 262 -23.11 15.28 24.69
CA LYS A 262 -23.26 13.88 24.24
C LYS A 262 -22.45 12.91 25.11
N LYS A 263 -21.23 13.29 25.50
CA LYS A 263 -20.41 12.51 26.45
C LYS A 263 -21.04 12.43 27.84
N ASN A 264 -21.59 13.53 28.34
CA ASN A 264 -22.27 13.54 29.64
C ASN A 264 -23.57 12.71 29.62
N LEU A 265 -24.33 12.72 28.52
CA LEU A 265 -25.48 11.84 28.34
C LEU A 265 -25.07 10.36 28.32
N LEU A 266 -23.97 10.02 27.63
CA LEU A 266 -23.43 8.66 27.61
C LEU A 266 -22.91 8.21 28.98
N ASN A 267 -22.32 9.12 29.76
CA ASN A 267 -21.85 8.81 31.12
C ASN A 267 -23.00 8.75 32.14
N SER A 268 -24.04 9.56 31.99
CA SER A 268 -25.26 9.48 32.79
C SER A 268 -26.02 8.18 32.55
N SER A 269 -25.99 7.65 31.32
CA SER A 269 -26.57 6.35 30.98
C SER A 269 -25.76 5.17 31.54
N LYS A 270 -24.53 5.39 32.03
CA LYS A 270 -23.66 4.36 32.62
C LYS A 270 -23.73 4.29 34.15
N ASN A 271 -24.33 5.29 34.81
CA ASN A 271 -24.39 5.39 36.28
C ASN A 271 -25.81 5.22 36.87
N GLY A 272 -26.82 4.91 36.05
CA GLY A 272 -28.14 4.52 36.53
C GLY A 272 -28.39 3.06 36.20
N ASN A 273 -27.80 2.15 36.98
CA ASN A 273 -28.20 0.75 37.19
C ASN A 273 -27.19 0.13 38.18
N ASN A 274 -27.39 0.42 39.47
CA ASN A 274 -27.01 -0.51 40.53
C ASN A 274 -28.32 -1.14 41.03
N ASP A 275 -28.24 -2.43 41.36
CA ASP A 275 -29.30 -3.31 41.87
C ASP A 275 -30.06 -4.11 40.78
N ASP A 276 -29.41 -5.16 40.28
CA ASP A 276 -29.82 -6.54 40.60
C ASP A 276 -28.89 -7.57 39.93
N ILE A 277 -28.38 -8.47 40.76
CA ILE A 277 -27.57 -9.63 40.37
C ILE A 277 -28.51 -10.70 39.79
N SER A 278 -28.44 -10.92 38.48
CA SER A 278 -28.94 -12.12 37.80
C SER A 278 -28.42 -12.18 36.36
N ASP A 279 -27.64 -13.22 36.08
CA ASP A 279 -27.11 -13.69 34.79
C ASP A 279 -27.73 -13.09 33.50
N ASN A 280 -26.93 -12.37 32.71
CA ASN A 280 -27.32 -11.96 31.33
C ASN A 280 -26.11 -11.70 30.42
N VAL A 281 -25.37 -12.76 30.05
CA VAL A 281 -24.36 -12.70 28.97
C VAL A 281 -25.02 -12.82 27.58
N GLU A 282 -26.32 -13.17 27.53
CA GLU A 282 -27.12 -13.44 26.32
C GLU A 282 -27.85 -12.23 25.72
N ASP A 283 -28.00 -11.13 26.47
CA ASP A 283 -28.90 -10.02 26.09
C ASP A 283 -28.23 -8.88 25.32
N GLU A 284 -26.93 -8.65 25.54
CA GLU A 284 -26.15 -7.65 24.80
C GLU A 284 -26.13 -7.91 23.28
N PRO A 285 -25.83 -9.13 22.78
CA PRO A 285 -25.83 -9.38 21.33
C PRO A 285 -27.24 -9.24 20.73
N LYS A 286 -28.29 -9.62 21.46
CA LYS A 286 -29.69 -9.47 21.01
C LYS A 286 -30.08 -8.00 20.85
N LYS A 287 -29.68 -7.14 21.79
CA LYS A 287 -29.92 -5.68 21.72
C LYS A 287 -29.13 -5.03 20.58
N GLU A 288 -27.91 -5.49 20.31
CA GLU A 288 -27.10 -5.00 19.19
C GLU A 288 -27.70 -5.39 17.83
N LEU A 289 -28.15 -6.65 17.70
CA LEU A 289 -28.85 -7.13 16.52
C LEU A 289 -30.16 -6.35 16.28
N GLU A 290 -30.96 -6.09 17.32
CA GLU A 290 -32.19 -5.32 17.18
C GLU A 290 -31.93 -3.87 16.73
N LYS A 291 -30.87 -3.23 17.24
CA LYS A 291 -30.42 -1.90 16.80
C LYS A 291 -29.98 -1.93 15.35
N ALA A 292 -29.26 -2.97 14.93
CA ALA A 292 -28.82 -3.15 13.54
C ALA A 292 -30.01 -3.35 12.59
N ILE A 293 -31.01 -4.16 12.97
CA ILE A 293 -32.25 -4.35 12.20
C ILE A 293 -33.02 -3.03 12.04
N LYS A 294 -33.14 -2.24 13.12
CA LYS A 294 -33.79 -0.91 13.07
C LYS A 294 -33.04 0.06 12.14
N LYS A 295 -31.70 0.03 12.16
CA LYS A 295 -30.85 0.84 11.28
C LYS A 295 -31.02 0.46 9.82
N VAL A 296 -30.97 -0.83 9.48
CA VAL A 296 -31.19 -1.32 8.11
C VAL A 296 -32.57 -0.88 7.60
N ASN A 297 -33.63 -1.10 8.38
CA ASN A 297 -34.98 -0.68 7.98
C ASN A 297 -35.06 0.83 7.72
N LYS A 298 -34.42 1.65 8.56
CA LYS A 298 -34.36 3.10 8.37
C LYS A 298 -33.57 3.50 7.12
N ASP A 299 -32.44 2.86 6.86
CA ASP A 299 -31.62 3.14 5.67
C ASP A 299 -32.39 2.80 4.38
N TRP A 300 -33.21 1.75 4.39
CA TRP A 300 -34.15 1.42 3.31
C TRP A 300 -35.25 2.49 3.16
N GLU A 301 -35.88 2.93 4.26
CA GLU A 301 -36.88 3.99 4.24
C GLU A 301 -36.30 5.31 3.66
N ASP A 302 -35.12 5.72 4.13
CA ASP A 302 -34.40 6.90 3.65
C ASP A 302 -34.04 6.77 2.15
N ALA A 303 -33.69 5.55 1.69
CA ALA A 303 -33.40 5.28 0.29
C ALA A 303 -34.65 5.39 -0.60
N GLU A 304 -35.79 4.84 -0.18
CA GLU A 304 -37.08 4.97 -0.89
C GLU A 304 -37.53 6.44 -0.96
N GLU A 305 -37.48 7.17 0.16
CA GLU A 305 -37.77 8.61 0.19
C GLU A 305 -36.85 9.40 -0.75
N SER A 306 -35.56 9.03 -0.82
CA SER A 306 -34.59 9.69 -1.72
C SER A 306 -34.87 9.42 -3.21
N ILE A 307 -35.42 8.26 -3.55
CA ILE A 307 -35.84 7.92 -4.91
C ILE A 307 -37.08 8.73 -5.30
N GLN A 308 -38.06 8.83 -4.39
CA GLN A 308 -39.31 9.54 -4.62
C GLN A 308 -39.12 11.07 -4.74
N LEU A 309 -38.24 11.65 -3.91
CA LEU A 309 -37.93 13.08 -3.96
C LEU A 309 -37.14 13.51 -5.23
N GLY A 310 -36.55 12.56 -5.95
CA GLY A 310 -35.76 12.76 -7.16
C GLY A 310 -34.39 13.42 -6.92
N ASP A 311 -33.51 13.34 -7.92
CA ASP A 311 -32.08 13.72 -7.78
C ASP A 311 -31.84 15.18 -7.37
N ARG A 312 -32.80 16.08 -7.64
CA ARG A 312 -32.70 17.51 -7.28
C ARG A 312 -32.84 17.76 -5.77
N LYS A 313 -33.55 16.90 -5.05
CA LYS A 313 -33.83 17.06 -3.61
C LYS A 313 -33.03 16.09 -2.74
N ARG A 314 -32.26 15.17 -3.33
CA ARG A 314 -31.29 14.35 -2.60
C ARG A 314 -30.26 15.26 -1.92
N ARG A 315 -30.00 15.02 -0.63
CA ARG A 315 -29.01 15.79 0.13
C ARG A 315 -27.61 15.53 -0.44
N TYR A 316 -26.93 16.57 -0.92
CA TYR A 316 -25.52 16.47 -1.31
C TYR A 316 -24.65 16.24 -0.06
N ASN A 317 -23.58 15.45 -0.19
CA ASN A 317 -22.62 15.10 0.89
C ASN A 317 -23.15 14.15 1.99
N SER A 318 -23.83 13.05 1.64
CA SER A 318 -23.84 11.88 2.52
C SER A 318 -22.43 11.27 2.52
N SER A 319 -21.60 11.67 3.48
CA SER A 319 -20.29 11.04 3.69
C SER A 319 -20.52 9.59 4.14
N TYR A 320 -20.54 8.66 3.19
CA TYR A 320 -20.48 7.23 3.50
C TYR A 320 -19.15 6.95 4.20
N SER A 321 -19.21 6.58 5.48
CA SER A 321 -18.05 6.01 6.14
C SER A 321 -17.82 4.62 5.54
N ILE A 322 -16.72 4.46 4.81
CA ILE A 322 -16.29 3.16 4.26
C ILE A 322 -15.68 2.34 5.41
N ASN A 323 -16.53 1.93 6.36
CA ASN A 323 -16.16 1.01 7.42
C ASN A 323 -16.64 -0.39 7.02
N ALA A 324 -15.85 -1.41 7.36
CA ALA A 324 -16.31 -2.79 7.22
C ALA A 324 -17.57 -3.00 8.09
N PRO A 325 -18.66 -3.59 7.55
CA PRO A 325 -19.87 -3.89 8.32
C PRO A 325 -19.56 -4.76 9.54
N THR A 326 -20.19 -4.47 10.67
CA THR A 326 -20.05 -5.31 11.88
C THR A 326 -20.82 -6.63 11.71
N GLU A 327 -20.49 -7.63 12.52
CA GLU A 327 -21.17 -8.94 12.49
C GLU A 327 -22.69 -8.82 12.69
N ALA A 328 -23.12 -8.03 13.68
CA ALA A 328 -24.54 -7.74 13.92
C ALA A 328 -25.22 -7.00 12.74
N GLU A 329 -24.49 -6.12 12.03
CA GLU A 329 -25.01 -5.47 10.82
C GLU A 329 -25.14 -6.45 9.65
N MET A 330 -24.18 -7.37 9.49
CA MET A 330 -24.27 -8.43 8.48
C MET A 330 -25.41 -9.40 8.77
N GLU A 331 -25.61 -9.80 10.02
CA GLU A 331 -26.73 -10.64 10.43
C GLU A 331 -28.07 -9.93 10.23
N ALA A 332 -28.19 -8.66 10.63
CA ALA A 332 -29.39 -7.87 10.39
C ALA A 332 -29.72 -7.75 8.90
N TYR A 333 -28.71 -7.57 8.04
CA TYR A 333 -28.89 -7.56 6.60
C TYR A 333 -29.40 -8.91 6.09
N LYS A 334 -28.80 -10.03 6.52
CA LYS A 334 -29.25 -11.38 6.17
C LYS A 334 -30.70 -11.64 6.58
N LEU A 335 -31.12 -11.15 7.76
CA LEU A 335 -32.47 -11.33 8.29
C LEU A 335 -33.54 -10.46 7.59
N THR A 336 -33.15 -9.31 7.05
CA THR A 336 -34.11 -8.33 6.45
C THR A 336 -34.12 -8.32 4.93
N ALA A 337 -33.17 -9.01 4.28
CA ALA A 337 -33.05 -9.11 2.84
C ALA A 337 -34.22 -9.91 2.22
N ILE A 338 -34.93 -9.28 1.28
CA ILE A 338 -35.96 -9.92 0.47
C ILE A 338 -35.29 -10.49 -0.78
N HIS A 339 -35.44 -11.79 -1.02
CA HIS A 339 -34.91 -12.45 -2.21
C HIS A 339 -35.86 -12.27 -3.39
N ALA A 340 -35.32 -12.02 -4.60
CA ALA A 340 -36.15 -11.84 -5.79
C ALA A 340 -36.99 -13.08 -6.17
N ASN A 341 -36.53 -14.27 -5.78
CA ASN A 341 -37.21 -15.54 -6.06
C ASN A 341 -38.18 -15.97 -4.94
N ASP A 342 -38.34 -15.18 -3.87
CA ASP A 342 -39.31 -15.48 -2.82
C ASP A 342 -40.73 -15.19 -3.34
N PRO A 343 -41.66 -16.16 -3.32
CA PRO A 343 -43.05 -15.94 -3.76
C PRO A 343 -43.78 -14.85 -2.96
N MET A 344 -43.30 -14.50 -1.76
CA MET A 344 -43.82 -13.39 -0.95
C MET A 344 -43.09 -12.05 -1.18
N ALA A 345 -42.05 -12.00 -2.02
CA ALA A 345 -41.27 -10.78 -2.24
C ALA A 345 -42.12 -9.60 -2.73
N ALA A 346 -43.00 -9.86 -3.71
CA ALA A 346 -43.90 -8.84 -4.26
C ALA A 346 -44.83 -8.26 -3.19
N PHE A 347 -45.40 -9.11 -2.34
CA PHE A 347 -46.26 -8.71 -1.23
C PHE A 347 -45.51 -7.89 -0.17
N MET A 348 -44.27 -8.27 0.15
CA MET A 348 -43.44 -7.56 1.13
C MET A 348 -43.03 -6.17 0.63
N LEU A 349 -42.71 -6.04 -0.66
CA LEU A 349 -42.45 -4.74 -1.30
C LEU A 349 -43.70 -3.85 -1.32
N GLU A 350 -44.86 -4.40 -1.69
CA GLU A 350 -46.13 -3.67 -1.70
C GLU A 350 -46.52 -3.17 -0.29
N LYS A 351 -46.32 -4.01 0.73
CA LYS A 351 -46.57 -3.65 2.13
C LYS A 351 -45.66 -2.51 2.60
N ARG A 352 -44.41 -2.44 2.12
CA ARG A 352 -43.47 -1.35 2.44
C ARG A 352 -43.89 -0.05 1.76
N GLN A 353 -44.20 -0.09 0.46
CA GLN A 353 -44.71 1.07 -0.28
C GLN A 353 -45.98 1.65 0.38
N LYS A 354 -46.91 0.79 0.80
CA LYS A 354 -48.13 1.22 1.53
C LYS A 354 -47.85 1.86 2.90
N LYS A 355 -46.72 1.56 3.56
CA LYS A 355 -46.33 2.23 4.82
C LYS A 355 -45.82 3.65 4.57
N HIS A 356 -45.11 3.89 3.46
CA HIS A 356 -44.63 5.21 3.07
C HIS A 356 -45.77 6.14 2.65
N VAL A 357 -46.71 5.64 1.84
CA VAL A 357 -47.90 6.42 1.41
C VAL A 357 -48.79 6.86 2.58
N LYS A 358 -48.71 6.19 3.74
CA LYS A 358 -49.42 6.59 4.96
C LYS A 358 -48.67 7.61 5.84
N LYS A 359 -47.39 7.86 5.56
CA LYS A 359 -46.56 8.83 6.28
C LYS A 359 -46.64 10.23 5.63
N ASP A 360 -46.94 10.30 4.33
CA ASP A 360 -47.37 11.50 3.62
C ASP A 360 -48.84 11.84 3.94
#